data_AF-A0AAV9BCE6-F1
#
_entry.id   AF-A0AAV9BCE6-F1
#
_cell.length_a   1.000
_cell.length_b   1.000
_cell.length_c   1.000
_cell.angle_alpha   90.00
_cell.angle_beta   90.00
_cell.angle_gamma   90.00
#
_symmetry.space_group_name_H-M   'P 1'
#
loop_
_entity.id
_entity.type
_entity.pdbx_description
1 polymer ?
#
loop_
_entity_poly.entity_id
_entity_poly.type
_entity_poly.pdbx_seq_one_letter_code
_entity_poly.pdbx_strand_id
1 'polypeptide(L)'
;MAMTLSTSISSTSKTLIFKPLFSPNSIRLSCNRRSISRRNLRTRAKLLRDDEKTVVVEDSFPVEKGLAGGEAGKVDAGSSGDGTPGALERWAIKIEHSINIALTDSVIKILDTLYHDRHYARFYVLETIARVPYFAFISVLHLYESCGWWRRADYLKVHFAESWNELHHLLIMEELGGNSLWFDRFLAQHIAIFYYFMIVVMYAISPRMAYHFSECVESHAFATYDKFLLLQGDELKKLPAPEVAVKYYMNEDLYMFDEFQTDREPYTRRPKIENLYDVFVNIRDDEAEHCKTMKACQTHGNLRSPHDSKDDPGCVLPQADCEGIVDCIKKSLKPTT
;
A
#
# COMPACT_ATOMS: atom_id res chain seq x y z
N MET A 1 -51.35 -35.64 -4.65
CA MET A 1 -52.22 -34.46 -4.50
C MET A 1 -51.48 -33.30 -5.16
N ALA A 2 -51.74 -33.12 -6.45
CA ALA A 2 -51.19 -32.03 -7.26
C ALA A 2 -52.26 -30.94 -7.33
N MET A 3 -51.90 -29.68 -7.13
CA MET A 3 -52.77 -28.55 -7.45
C MET A 3 -52.07 -27.62 -8.43
N THR A 4 -52.55 -27.71 -9.66
CA THR A 4 -52.49 -26.68 -10.70
C THR A 4 -53.43 -25.54 -10.32
N LEU A 5 -53.01 -24.29 -10.52
CA LEU A 5 -53.92 -23.18 -10.75
C LEU A 5 -53.28 -22.16 -11.70
N SER A 6 -53.98 -21.99 -12.82
CA SER A 6 -53.76 -21.05 -13.91
C SER A 6 -54.10 -19.64 -13.47
N THR A 7 -53.32 -18.65 -13.90
CA THR A 7 -53.72 -17.23 -13.86
C THR A 7 -53.52 -16.60 -15.23
N SER A 8 -54.63 -16.09 -15.78
CA SER A 8 -54.73 -15.42 -17.08
C SER A 8 -54.16 -14.01 -17.05
N ILE A 9 -53.51 -13.63 -18.15
CA ILE A 9 -53.02 -12.28 -18.46
C ILE A 9 -54.20 -11.38 -18.86
N SER A 10 -54.30 -10.18 -18.28
CA SER A 10 -55.08 -9.07 -18.84
C SER A 10 -54.23 -7.80 -18.85
N SER A 11 -54.10 -7.25 -20.05
CA SER A 11 -53.33 -6.06 -20.43
C SER A 11 -54.17 -4.80 -20.25
N THR A 12 -53.62 -3.77 -19.60
CA THR A 12 -54.05 -2.38 -19.83
C THR A 12 -52.86 -1.43 -19.68
N SER A 13 -52.41 -0.89 -20.81
CA SER A 13 -51.37 0.12 -20.92
C SER A 13 -51.84 1.48 -20.36
N LYS A 14 -51.04 2.10 -19.49
CA LYS A 14 -51.12 3.54 -19.19
C LYS A 14 -49.77 4.19 -19.48
N THR A 15 -49.76 4.99 -20.53
CA THR A 15 -48.64 5.82 -20.95
C THR A 15 -48.55 7.04 -20.03
N LEU A 16 -47.51 7.14 -19.21
CA LEU A 16 -47.14 8.37 -18.50
C LEU A 16 -45.88 8.95 -19.12
N ILE A 17 -46.06 10.08 -19.80
CA ILE A 17 -45.01 10.88 -20.42
C ILE A 17 -44.29 11.65 -19.31
N PHE A 18 -43.04 11.30 -19.04
CA PHE A 18 -42.14 12.10 -18.20
C PHE A 18 -41.46 13.18 -19.06
N LYS A 19 -41.72 14.46 -18.77
CA LYS A 19 -40.95 15.60 -19.31
C LYS A 19 -39.76 15.88 -18.39
N PRO A 20 -38.52 16.02 -18.90
CA PRO A 20 -37.41 16.49 -18.09
C PRO A 20 -37.46 18.02 -17.99
N LEU A 21 -37.57 18.55 -16.77
CA LEU A 21 -37.25 19.94 -16.45
C LEU A 21 -35.76 20.01 -16.13
N PHE A 22 -34.95 20.46 -17.09
CA PHE A 22 -33.61 20.98 -16.82
C PHE A 22 -33.40 22.25 -17.66
N SER A 23 -33.27 23.38 -16.96
CA SER A 23 -32.87 24.67 -17.51
C SER A 23 -31.49 25.01 -16.94
N PRO A 24 -30.45 25.30 -17.75
CA PRO A 24 -29.18 25.76 -17.25
C PRO A 24 -29.17 27.29 -17.25
N ASN A 25 -29.32 27.90 -16.07
CA ASN A 25 -28.94 29.30 -15.89
C ASN A 25 -27.42 29.40 -15.71
N SER A 26 -26.82 30.22 -16.56
CA SER A 26 -25.39 30.50 -16.61
C SER A 26 -24.99 31.50 -15.54
N ILE A 27 -24.15 31.09 -14.59
CA ILE A 27 -23.42 32.01 -13.70
C ILE A 27 -22.05 32.26 -14.34
N ARG A 28 -21.86 33.45 -14.93
CA ARG A 28 -20.54 33.94 -15.37
C ARG A 28 -19.76 34.41 -14.14
N LEU A 29 -18.75 33.65 -13.73
CA LEU A 29 -17.69 34.13 -12.84
C LEU A 29 -16.61 34.83 -13.68
N SER A 30 -16.46 36.13 -13.46
CA SER A 30 -15.43 36.97 -14.05
C SER A 30 -14.06 36.64 -13.44
N CYS A 31 -13.16 36.06 -14.23
CA CYS A 31 -11.78 35.80 -13.84
C CYS A 31 -10.89 36.98 -14.26
N ASN A 32 -10.43 37.77 -13.28
CA ASN A 32 -9.48 38.85 -13.51
C ASN A 32 -8.04 38.28 -13.50
N ARG A 33 -7.46 38.06 -14.69
CA ARG A 33 -6.13 37.44 -14.85
C ARG A 33 -5.05 38.52 -14.78
N ARG A 34 -4.42 38.73 -13.61
CA ARG A 34 -3.19 39.53 -13.51
C ARG A 34 -1.99 38.69 -13.97
N SER A 35 -1.44 39.07 -15.12
CA SER A 35 -0.21 38.50 -15.68
C SER A 35 1.01 38.98 -14.91
N ILE A 36 1.67 38.10 -14.16
CA ILE A 36 2.97 38.38 -13.53
C ILE A 36 4.06 38.00 -14.53
N SER A 37 4.92 38.97 -14.84
CA SER A 37 5.97 38.91 -15.87
C SER A 37 7.01 37.82 -15.58
N ARG A 38 7.22 36.93 -16.57
CA ARG A 38 8.19 35.81 -16.57
C ARG A 38 9.66 36.20 -16.37
N ARG A 39 10.02 37.49 -16.37
CA ARG A 39 11.43 37.93 -16.29
C ARG A 39 12.03 37.82 -14.89
N ASN A 40 11.23 37.94 -13.84
CA ASN A 40 11.73 37.96 -12.45
C ASN A 40 11.90 36.57 -11.82
N LEU A 41 11.36 35.50 -12.43
CA LEU A 41 11.51 34.12 -11.94
C LEU A 41 12.91 33.54 -12.21
N ARG A 42 13.51 33.93 -13.35
CA ARG A 42 14.76 33.33 -13.84
C ARG A 42 15.99 33.76 -13.02
N THR A 43 15.95 34.96 -12.45
CA THR A 43 17.02 35.50 -11.60
C THR A 43 16.97 34.90 -10.20
N ARG A 44 15.77 34.64 -9.66
CA ARG A 44 15.58 34.00 -8.35
C ARG A 44 15.94 32.51 -8.38
N ALA A 45 15.68 31.83 -9.49
CA ALA A 45 16.11 30.44 -9.72
C ALA A 45 17.63 30.26 -9.86
N LYS A 46 18.38 31.33 -10.20
CA LYS A 46 19.86 31.29 -10.21
C LYS A 46 20.45 31.51 -8.82
N LEU A 47 19.80 32.30 -7.96
CA LEU A 47 20.29 32.60 -6.62
C LEU A 47 20.05 31.44 -5.63
N LEU A 48 19.06 30.59 -5.89
CA LEU A 48 18.76 29.39 -5.08
C LEU A 48 19.62 28.16 -5.44
N ARG A 49 20.44 28.22 -6.50
CA ARG A 49 21.34 27.11 -6.87
C ARG A 49 22.62 27.07 -6.03
N ASP A 50 22.98 28.16 -5.36
CA ASP A 50 24.26 28.29 -4.65
C ASP A 50 24.16 27.92 -3.16
N ASP A 51 22.96 27.65 -2.63
CA ASP A 51 22.71 27.39 -1.19
C ASP A 51 22.31 25.93 -0.88
N GLU A 52 22.57 24.96 -1.78
CA GLU A 52 22.36 23.54 -1.48
C GLU A 52 23.42 23.06 -0.47
N LYS A 53 23.17 23.32 0.82
CA LYS A 53 23.86 22.64 1.92
C LYS A 53 23.65 21.15 1.73
N THR A 54 24.75 20.44 1.57
CA THR A 54 24.82 18.98 1.55
C THR A 54 24.37 18.46 2.91
N VAL A 55 23.07 18.23 3.07
CA VAL A 55 22.52 17.52 4.23
C VAL A 55 22.78 16.05 3.98
N VAL A 56 23.80 15.52 4.65
CA VAL A 56 24.03 14.07 4.74
C VAL A 56 22.85 13.50 5.51
N VAL A 57 21.97 12.82 4.80
CA VAL A 57 20.90 12.00 5.40
C VAL A 57 21.60 10.81 6.03
N GLU A 58 21.59 10.76 7.35
CA GLU A 58 22.03 9.60 8.12
C GLU A 58 21.03 8.46 7.86
N ASP A 59 21.52 7.31 7.40
CA ASP A 59 20.71 6.12 7.08
C ASP A 59 19.90 5.73 8.32
N SER A 60 18.64 6.17 8.36
CA SER A 60 17.74 5.98 9.48
C SER A 60 17.07 4.61 9.43
N PHE A 61 17.85 3.57 9.16
CA PHE A 61 17.57 2.17 9.45
C PHE A 61 18.91 1.41 9.47
N PRO A 62 19.40 0.90 10.61
CA PRO A 62 20.62 0.12 10.64
C PRO A 62 20.41 -1.18 9.85
N VAL A 63 21.03 -1.28 8.67
CA VAL A 63 21.32 -2.56 8.04
C VAL A 63 22.44 -3.21 8.85
N GLU A 64 22.09 -3.95 9.91
CA GLU A 64 23.10 -4.69 10.67
C GLU A 64 23.71 -5.80 9.80
N LYS A 65 24.96 -5.56 9.38
CA LYS A 65 25.87 -6.59 8.90
C LYS A 65 26.53 -7.29 10.10
N GLY A 66 25.91 -8.39 10.51
CA GLY A 66 26.58 -9.62 10.95
C GLY A 66 27.08 -9.69 12.39
N LEU A 67 26.80 -10.83 13.04
CA LEU A 67 27.74 -11.44 13.98
C LEU A 67 27.76 -12.96 13.77
N ALA A 68 28.89 -13.43 13.23
CA ALA A 68 29.34 -14.81 13.34
C ALA A 68 30.21 -14.92 14.59
N GLY A 69 29.97 -15.94 15.42
CA GLY A 69 30.93 -16.43 16.42
C GLY A 69 30.34 -16.61 17.82
N GLY A 70 30.14 -17.86 18.24
CA GLY A 70 29.82 -18.21 19.64
C GLY A 70 29.26 -19.62 19.87
N GLU A 71 30.14 -20.62 19.81
CA GLU A 71 30.15 -21.92 20.54
C GLU A 71 28.93 -22.88 20.58
N ALA A 72 29.04 -23.90 19.72
CA ALA A 72 29.00 -25.35 20.00
C ALA A 72 28.17 -25.90 21.19
N GLY A 73 27.00 -26.45 20.87
CA GLY A 73 26.31 -27.50 21.64
C GLY A 73 26.01 -28.70 20.74
N LYS A 74 26.67 -29.83 21.02
CA LYS A 74 26.74 -31.08 20.25
C LYS A 74 25.46 -31.91 20.39
N VAL A 75 24.82 -32.32 19.29
CA VAL A 75 24.00 -33.55 19.26
C VAL A 75 24.12 -34.21 17.89
N ASP A 76 24.52 -35.49 17.90
CA ASP A 76 24.97 -36.27 16.75
C ASP A 76 23.84 -36.88 15.90
N ALA A 77 24.07 -36.80 14.58
CA ALA A 77 23.94 -37.81 13.52
C ALA A 77 22.64 -38.62 13.29
N GLY A 78 22.07 -38.40 12.09
CA GLY A 78 21.26 -39.36 11.35
C GLY A 78 21.23 -39.01 9.84
N SER A 79 22.08 -39.69 9.06
CA SER A 79 22.21 -39.74 7.58
C SER A 79 20.86 -39.70 6.83
N SER A 80 20.65 -39.10 5.65
CA SER A 80 21.37 -39.20 4.37
C SER A 80 20.66 -38.34 3.30
N GLY A 81 21.40 -37.67 2.40
CA GLY A 81 20.84 -37.15 1.13
C GLY A 81 21.51 -35.86 0.63
N ASP A 82 22.58 -36.02 -0.15
CA ASP A 82 23.27 -34.95 -0.88
C ASP A 82 22.42 -34.43 -2.05
N GLY A 83 22.47 -33.12 -2.25
CA GLY A 83 21.78 -32.37 -3.27
C GLY A 83 21.76 -30.90 -2.87
N THR A 84 21.93 -30.00 -3.84
CA THR A 84 22.24 -28.57 -3.66
C THR A 84 21.02 -27.61 -3.78
N PRO A 85 19.84 -27.80 -3.15
CA PRO A 85 18.71 -26.85 -3.29
C PRO A 85 18.99 -25.47 -2.69
N GLY A 86 19.64 -25.39 -1.52
CA GLY A 86 19.70 -24.13 -0.77
C GLY A 86 20.59 -23.06 -1.39
N ALA A 87 21.61 -23.43 -2.17
CA ALA A 87 22.49 -22.43 -2.79
C ALA A 87 21.83 -21.75 -4.00
N LEU A 88 21.09 -22.52 -4.81
CA LEU A 88 20.34 -22.00 -5.96
C LEU A 88 19.15 -21.15 -5.52
N GLU A 89 18.44 -21.59 -4.49
CA GLU A 89 17.33 -20.82 -3.90
C GLU A 89 17.82 -19.48 -3.35
N ARG A 90 18.90 -19.46 -2.56
CA ARG A 90 19.51 -18.21 -2.09
C ARG A 90 19.95 -17.29 -3.23
N TRP A 91 20.43 -17.86 -4.34
CA TRP A 91 20.81 -17.09 -5.53
C TRP A 91 19.58 -16.51 -6.24
N ALA A 92 18.52 -17.29 -6.39
CA ALA A 92 17.25 -16.84 -6.97
C ALA A 92 16.65 -15.70 -6.14
N ILE A 93 16.58 -15.85 -4.81
CA ILE A 93 16.13 -14.82 -3.87
C ILE A 93 16.93 -13.51 -4.08
N LYS A 94 18.26 -13.60 -4.16
CA LYS A 94 19.12 -12.42 -4.38
C LYS A 94 18.87 -11.75 -5.73
N ILE A 95 18.66 -12.53 -6.79
CA ILE A 95 18.35 -12.00 -8.11
C ILE A 95 17.00 -11.29 -8.09
N GLU A 96 15.97 -11.90 -7.52
CA GLU A 96 14.64 -11.29 -7.37
C GLU A 96 14.72 -9.97 -6.61
N HIS A 97 15.41 -9.95 -5.45
CA HIS A 97 15.57 -8.74 -4.65
C HIS A 97 16.32 -7.66 -5.43
N SER A 98 17.36 -8.03 -6.18
CA SER A 98 18.12 -7.09 -7.02
C SER A 98 17.25 -6.49 -8.14
N ILE A 99 16.40 -7.30 -8.78
CA ILE A 99 15.47 -6.83 -9.81
C ILE A 99 14.43 -5.89 -9.18
N ASN A 100 13.86 -6.26 -8.04
CA ASN A 100 12.88 -5.45 -7.33
C ASN A 100 13.45 -4.07 -6.95
N ILE A 101 14.63 -4.04 -6.33
CA ILE A 101 15.31 -2.79 -5.97
C ILE A 101 15.56 -1.93 -7.22
N ALA A 102 16.14 -2.52 -8.27
CA ALA A 102 16.44 -1.79 -9.50
C ALA A 102 15.19 -1.20 -10.17
N LEU A 103 14.07 -1.93 -10.17
CA LEU A 103 12.81 -1.48 -10.73
C LEU A 103 12.23 -0.32 -9.91
N THR A 104 12.16 -0.48 -8.59
CA THR A 104 11.62 0.52 -7.66
C THR A 104 12.44 1.82 -7.71
N ASP A 105 13.77 1.73 -7.59
CA ASP A 105 14.67 2.88 -7.67
C ASP A 105 14.52 3.64 -8.99
N SER A 106 14.37 2.90 -10.10
CA SER A 106 14.19 3.49 -11.43
C SER A 106 12.90 4.28 -11.53
N VAL A 107 11.77 3.73 -11.06
CA VAL A 107 10.47 4.39 -11.08
C VAL A 107 10.48 5.64 -10.21
N ILE A 108 11.01 5.53 -9.00
CA ILE A 108 11.06 6.64 -8.04
C ILE A 108 11.91 7.78 -8.57
N LYS A 109 13.08 7.48 -9.13
CA LYS A 109 13.94 8.51 -9.75
C LYS A 109 13.25 9.26 -10.89
N ILE A 110 12.44 8.56 -11.68
CA ILE A 110 11.65 9.18 -12.75
C ILE A 110 10.57 10.10 -12.15
N LEU A 111 9.85 9.64 -11.13
CA LEU A 111 8.81 10.43 -10.47
C LEU A 111 9.38 11.65 -9.75
N ASP A 112 10.50 11.52 -9.04
CA ASP A 112 11.21 12.62 -8.39
C ASP A 112 11.62 13.70 -9.40
N THR A 113 12.12 13.27 -10.56
CA THR A 113 12.50 14.21 -11.63
C THR A 113 11.28 14.91 -12.21
N LEU A 114 10.18 14.18 -12.40
CA LEU A 114 8.94 14.71 -12.98
C LEU A 114 8.23 15.71 -12.05
N TYR A 115 8.34 15.50 -10.73
CA TYR A 115 7.59 16.24 -9.70
C TYR A 115 8.47 17.09 -8.76
N HIS A 116 9.71 17.41 -9.13
CA HIS A 116 10.71 18.08 -8.30
C HIS A 116 10.17 19.20 -7.37
N ASP A 117 9.36 20.13 -7.89
CA ASP A 117 8.80 21.27 -7.13
C ASP A 117 7.30 21.12 -6.76
N ARG A 118 6.73 19.93 -6.95
CA ARG A 118 5.28 19.67 -6.83
C ARG A 118 5.01 18.54 -5.84
N HIS A 119 5.41 18.75 -4.58
CA HIS A 119 5.38 17.72 -3.54
C HIS A 119 4.01 17.03 -3.37
N TYR A 120 2.92 17.78 -3.21
CA TYR A 120 1.59 17.16 -3.04
C TYR A 120 1.10 16.39 -4.27
N ALA A 121 1.49 16.82 -5.48
CA ALA A 121 1.17 16.06 -6.69
C ALA A 121 2.01 14.77 -6.79
N ARG A 122 3.28 14.83 -6.35
CA ARG A 122 4.12 13.63 -6.22
C ARG A 122 3.51 12.62 -5.25
N PHE A 123 3.16 13.07 -4.04
CA PHE A 123 2.55 12.23 -3.03
C PHE A 123 1.23 11.65 -3.54
N TYR A 124 0.34 12.47 -4.11
CA TYR A 124 -0.89 11.97 -4.74
C TYR A 124 -0.67 10.80 -5.72
N VAL A 125 0.33 10.92 -6.61
CA VAL A 125 0.67 9.84 -7.55
C VAL A 125 1.21 8.61 -6.82
N LEU A 126 2.09 8.79 -5.83
CA LEU A 126 2.65 7.70 -5.03
C LEU A 126 1.55 6.99 -4.24
N GLU A 127 0.71 7.70 -3.50
CA GLU A 127 -0.42 7.13 -2.73
C GLU A 127 -1.43 6.39 -3.62
N THR A 128 -1.65 6.89 -4.85
CA THR A 128 -2.52 6.19 -5.81
C THR A 128 -1.95 4.82 -6.20
N ILE A 129 -0.63 4.69 -6.22
CA ILE A 129 0.11 3.48 -6.59
C ILE A 129 0.34 2.59 -5.37
N ALA A 130 0.64 3.16 -4.20
CA ALA A 130 0.96 2.47 -2.95
C ALA A 130 -0.18 1.59 -2.43
N ARG A 131 -1.45 2.01 -2.61
CA ARG A 131 -2.62 1.15 -2.29
C ARG A 131 -2.79 -0.10 -3.16
N VAL A 132 -2.18 -0.13 -4.35
CA VAL A 132 -2.47 -1.15 -5.40
C VAL A 132 -2.03 -2.57 -5.03
N PRO A 133 -0.82 -2.78 -4.45
CA PRO A 133 -0.35 -4.11 -4.10
C PRO A 133 -1.28 -4.82 -3.12
N TYR A 134 -1.77 -4.11 -2.09
CA TYR A 134 -2.69 -4.68 -1.11
C TYR A 134 -3.99 -5.17 -1.74
N PHE A 135 -4.57 -4.39 -2.65
CA PHE A 135 -5.75 -4.82 -3.40
C PHE A 135 -5.44 -6.03 -4.30
N ALA A 136 -4.27 -6.06 -4.94
CA ALA A 136 -3.84 -7.20 -5.74
C ALA A 136 -3.63 -8.47 -4.88
N PHE A 137 -3.03 -8.35 -3.69
CA PHE A 137 -2.83 -9.46 -2.76
C PHE A 137 -4.18 -10.05 -2.35
N ILE A 138 -5.11 -9.22 -1.87
CA ILE A 138 -6.47 -9.65 -1.52
C ILE A 138 -7.16 -10.34 -2.71
N SER A 139 -7.00 -9.79 -3.92
CA SER A 139 -7.62 -10.36 -5.13
C SER A 139 -7.11 -11.78 -5.42
N VAL A 140 -5.80 -12.01 -5.31
CA VAL A 140 -5.20 -13.35 -5.50
C VAL A 140 -5.55 -14.28 -4.34
N LEU A 141 -5.55 -13.78 -3.10
CA LEU A 141 -5.94 -14.57 -1.93
C LEU A 141 -7.39 -15.05 -2.02
N HIS A 142 -8.33 -14.19 -2.42
CA HIS A 142 -9.71 -14.61 -2.68
C HIS A 142 -9.85 -15.59 -3.84
N LEU A 143 -9.04 -15.46 -4.89
CA LEU A 143 -8.98 -16.46 -5.96
C LEU A 143 -8.51 -17.81 -5.42
N TYR A 144 -7.47 -17.83 -4.58
CA TYR A 144 -6.97 -19.05 -3.94
C TYR A 144 -8.03 -19.69 -3.05
N GLU A 145 -8.77 -18.91 -2.25
CA GLU A 145 -9.89 -19.41 -1.44
C GLU A 145 -10.99 -20.01 -2.32
N SER A 146 -11.35 -19.33 -3.41
CA SER A 146 -12.39 -19.79 -4.35
C SER A 146 -12.01 -21.10 -5.04
N CYS A 147 -10.71 -21.31 -5.29
CA CYS A 147 -10.18 -22.54 -5.85
C CYS A 147 -9.91 -23.64 -4.79
N GLY A 148 -10.13 -23.36 -3.50
CA GLY A 148 -9.83 -24.29 -2.41
C GLY A 148 -8.33 -24.54 -2.19
N TRP A 149 -7.49 -23.62 -2.65
CA TRP A 149 -6.04 -23.72 -2.65
C TRP A 149 -5.44 -23.25 -1.33
N TRP A 150 -5.85 -22.07 -0.87
CA TRP A 150 -5.29 -21.47 0.34
C TRP A 150 -6.32 -20.64 1.07
N ARG A 151 -6.27 -20.63 2.41
CA ARG A 151 -7.23 -19.86 3.23
C ARG A 151 -6.61 -19.37 4.54
N ARG A 152 -6.40 -18.06 4.63
CA ARG A 152 -6.02 -17.36 5.87
C ARG A 152 -6.73 -16.01 5.97
N ALA A 153 -7.65 -15.91 6.93
CA ALA A 153 -8.40 -14.68 7.19
C ALA A 153 -7.47 -13.53 7.62
N ASP A 154 -6.41 -13.84 8.38
CA ASP A 154 -5.48 -12.85 8.92
C ASP A 154 -4.81 -12.02 7.81
N TYR A 155 -4.41 -12.67 6.72
CA TYR A 155 -3.79 -12.00 5.57
C TYR A 155 -4.77 -11.09 4.82
N LEU A 156 -5.99 -11.57 4.59
CA LEU A 156 -7.05 -10.75 3.99
C LEU A 156 -7.34 -9.52 4.83
N LYS A 157 -7.41 -9.71 6.15
CA LYS A 157 -7.74 -8.66 7.11
C LYS A 157 -6.65 -7.59 7.20
N VAL A 158 -5.39 -8.00 7.34
CA VAL A 158 -4.24 -7.06 7.40
C VAL A 158 -4.10 -6.30 6.08
N HIS A 159 -4.10 -6.98 4.93
CA HIS A 159 -3.98 -6.28 3.64
C HIS A 159 -5.16 -5.35 3.37
N PHE A 160 -6.36 -5.67 3.86
CA PHE A 160 -7.50 -4.77 3.77
C PHE A 160 -7.26 -3.52 4.63
N ALA A 161 -6.72 -3.68 5.83
CA ALA A 161 -6.35 -2.57 6.71
C ALA A 161 -5.25 -1.68 6.11
N GLU A 162 -4.21 -2.26 5.50
CA GLU A 162 -3.17 -1.52 4.77
C GLU A 162 -3.77 -0.74 3.59
N SER A 163 -4.58 -1.39 2.75
CA SER A 163 -5.27 -0.73 1.64
C SER A 163 -6.20 0.40 2.11
N TRP A 164 -6.82 0.24 3.28
CA TRP A 164 -7.66 1.25 3.91
C TRP A 164 -6.84 2.44 4.42
N ASN A 165 -5.65 2.21 4.99
CA ASN A 165 -4.74 3.27 5.43
C ASN A 165 -4.24 4.12 4.25
N GLU A 166 -3.70 3.46 3.22
CA GLU A 166 -3.22 4.08 1.97
C GLU A 166 -4.30 4.91 1.26
N LEU A 167 -5.55 4.44 1.28
CA LEU A 167 -6.69 5.21 0.76
C LEU A 167 -6.83 6.55 1.48
N HIS A 168 -6.64 6.60 2.80
CA HIS A 168 -6.75 7.84 3.55
C HIS A 168 -5.56 8.75 3.30
N HIS A 169 -4.34 8.22 3.12
CA HIS A 169 -3.21 9.01 2.65
C HIS A 169 -3.49 9.67 1.29
N LEU A 170 -4.05 8.90 0.35
CA LEU A 170 -4.50 9.44 -0.95
C LEU A 170 -5.50 10.58 -0.79
N LEU A 171 -6.55 10.39 0.02
CA LEU A 171 -7.58 11.42 0.25
C LEU A 171 -6.99 12.70 0.88
N ILE A 172 -6.01 12.55 1.78
CA ILE A 172 -5.26 13.69 2.34
C ILE A 172 -4.54 14.45 1.21
N MET A 173 -3.84 13.74 0.33
CA MET A 173 -3.16 14.39 -0.80
C MET A 173 -4.12 15.05 -1.79
N GLU A 174 -5.32 14.49 -1.97
CA GLU A 174 -6.39 15.12 -2.75
C GLU A 174 -6.89 16.42 -2.12
N GLU A 175 -7.13 16.44 -0.80
CA GLU A 175 -7.54 17.66 -0.07
C GLU A 175 -6.46 18.76 -0.13
N LEU A 176 -5.18 18.36 -0.11
CA LEU A 176 -4.03 19.26 -0.29
C LEU A 176 -3.82 19.71 -1.75
N GLY A 177 -4.67 19.28 -2.69
CA GLY A 177 -4.64 19.70 -4.10
C GLY A 177 -3.66 18.93 -4.98
N GLY A 178 -3.20 17.75 -4.54
CA GLY A 178 -2.31 16.87 -5.30
C GLY A 178 -2.90 16.40 -6.63
N ASN A 179 -4.23 16.28 -6.72
CA ASN A 179 -4.98 15.87 -7.91
C ASN A 179 -5.45 17.05 -8.80
N SER A 180 -4.87 18.25 -8.61
CA SER A 180 -5.31 19.48 -9.27
C SER A 180 -5.15 19.47 -10.79
N LEU A 181 -4.09 18.84 -11.33
CA LEU A 181 -3.90 18.76 -12.78
C LEU A 181 -4.43 17.45 -13.33
N TRP A 182 -5.08 17.54 -14.49
CA TRP A 182 -5.59 16.37 -15.22
C TRP A 182 -4.47 15.36 -15.56
N PHE A 183 -3.27 15.85 -15.91
CA PHE A 183 -2.15 15.00 -16.26
C PHE A 183 -1.73 14.07 -15.12
N ASP A 184 -1.70 14.56 -13.88
CA ASP A 184 -1.29 13.75 -12.73
C ASP A 184 -2.30 12.65 -12.44
N ARG A 185 -3.60 12.97 -12.53
CA ARG A 185 -4.69 11.98 -12.42
C ARG A 185 -4.60 10.91 -13.51
N PHE A 186 -4.43 11.35 -14.76
CA PHE A 186 -4.29 10.46 -15.90
C PHE A 186 -3.09 9.51 -15.70
N LEU A 187 -1.93 10.06 -15.36
CA LEU A 187 -0.71 9.28 -15.12
C LEU A 187 -0.90 8.27 -13.98
N ALA A 188 -1.35 8.72 -12.82
CA ALA A 188 -1.54 7.88 -11.64
C ALA A 188 -2.51 6.72 -11.91
N GLN A 189 -3.65 6.99 -12.56
CA GLN A 189 -4.65 5.98 -12.88
C GLN A 189 -4.13 4.90 -13.84
N HIS A 190 -3.38 5.29 -14.88
CA HIS A 190 -2.87 4.32 -15.85
C HIS A 190 -1.72 3.49 -15.28
N ILE A 191 -0.83 4.11 -14.48
CA ILE A 191 0.20 3.37 -13.75
C ILE A 191 -0.46 2.38 -12.79
N ALA A 192 -1.48 2.80 -12.02
CA ALA A 192 -2.17 1.92 -11.08
C ALA A 192 -2.78 0.69 -11.75
N ILE A 193 -3.41 0.84 -12.92
CA ILE A 193 -3.97 -0.29 -13.68
C ILE A 193 -2.88 -1.26 -14.13
N PHE A 194 -1.81 -0.76 -14.74
CA PHE A 194 -0.70 -1.60 -15.17
C PHE A 194 -0.04 -2.31 -13.98
N TYR A 195 0.19 -1.56 -12.91
CA TYR A 195 0.83 -2.04 -11.69
C TYR A 195 -0.01 -3.12 -11.00
N TYR A 196 -1.34 -2.99 -10.98
CA TYR A 196 -2.25 -4.02 -10.48
C TYR A 196 -2.03 -5.37 -11.16
N PHE A 197 -2.05 -5.42 -12.49
CA PHE A 197 -1.83 -6.68 -13.21
C PHE A 197 -0.43 -7.23 -13.00
N MET A 198 0.58 -6.36 -12.92
CA MET A 198 1.95 -6.77 -12.62
C MET A 198 2.05 -7.44 -11.24
N ILE A 199 1.48 -6.84 -10.20
CA ILE A 199 1.51 -7.39 -8.84
C ILE A 199 0.66 -8.65 -8.73
N VAL A 200 -0.51 -8.72 -9.37
CA VAL A 200 -1.33 -9.95 -9.41
C VAL A 200 -0.50 -11.12 -9.97
N VAL A 201 0.20 -10.92 -11.09
CA VAL A 201 1.05 -11.95 -11.68
C VAL A 201 2.24 -12.28 -10.77
N MET A 202 2.92 -11.25 -10.25
CA MET A 202 4.07 -11.43 -9.36
C MET A 202 3.69 -12.22 -8.09
N TYR A 203 2.62 -11.81 -7.42
CA TYR A 203 2.13 -12.44 -6.19
C TYR A 203 1.63 -13.87 -6.46
N ALA A 204 0.96 -14.11 -7.59
CA ALA A 204 0.51 -15.45 -7.96
C ALA A 204 1.67 -16.43 -8.23
N ILE A 205 2.82 -15.92 -8.71
CA ILE A 205 4.03 -16.72 -8.97
C ILE A 205 4.86 -16.88 -7.68
N SER A 206 5.11 -15.79 -6.96
CA SER A 206 5.96 -15.74 -5.78
C SER A 206 5.48 -14.65 -4.82
N PRO A 207 4.67 -15.00 -3.79
CA PRO A 207 4.25 -14.06 -2.76
C PRO A 207 5.44 -13.39 -2.05
N ARG A 208 6.51 -14.15 -1.78
CA ARG A 208 7.75 -13.61 -1.17
C ARG A 208 8.34 -12.48 -2.02
N MET A 209 8.44 -12.69 -3.34
CA MET A 209 8.97 -11.67 -4.26
C MET A 209 8.07 -10.42 -4.27
N ALA A 210 6.75 -10.60 -4.28
CA ALA A 210 5.81 -9.50 -4.25
C ALA A 210 5.85 -8.71 -2.93
N TYR A 211 5.96 -9.39 -1.78
CA TYR A 211 6.12 -8.74 -0.49
C TYR A 211 7.44 -7.99 -0.36
N HIS A 212 8.55 -8.53 -0.86
CA HIS A 212 9.81 -7.78 -0.91
C HIS A 212 9.72 -6.57 -1.85
N PHE A 213 8.98 -6.68 -2.96
CA PHE A 213 8.75 -5.55 -3.85
C PHE A 213 8.01 -4.43 -3.11
N SER A 214 6.92 -4.76 -2.42
CA SER A 214 6.18 -3.81 -1.59
C SER A 214 7.04 -3.23 -0.46
N GLU A 215 7.82 -4.04 0.28
CA GLU A 215 8.77 -3.55 1.29
C GLU A 215 9.70 -2.46 0.73
N CYS A 216 10.22 -2.65 -0.50
CA CYS A 216 11.06 -1.64 -1.16
C CYS A 216 10.30 -0.35 -1.48
N VAL A 217 9.02 -0.45 -1.85
CA VAL A 217 8.15 0.71 -2.11
C VAL A 217 7.90 1.46 -0.81
N GLU A 218 7.52 0.77 0.27
CA GLU A 218 7.22 1.41 1.57
C GLU A 218 8.46 2.04 2.20
N SER A 219 9.61 1.36 2.13
CA SER A 219 10.87 1.93 2.60
C SER A 219 11.21 3.24 1.89
N HIS A 220 10.87 3.36 0.61
CA HIS A 220 11.07 4.59 -0.13
C HIS A 220 10.00 5.65 0.18
N ALA A 221 8.75 5.26 0.39
CA ALA A 221 7.69 6.16 0.84
C ALA A 221 8.08 6.81 2.18
N PHE A 222 8.50 6.00 3.15
CA PHE A 222 9.05 6.47 4.42
C PHE A 222 10.16 7.51 4.22
N ALA A 223 11.19 7.18 3.45
CA ALA A 223 12.33 8.07 3.22
C ALA A 223 11.91 9.38 2.52
N THR A 224 10.92 9.30 1.64
CA THR A 224 10.37 10.44 0.91
C THR A 224 9.63 11.39 1.86
N TYR A 225 8.82 10.86 2.76
CA TYR A 225 8.14 11.64 3.78
C TYR A 225 9.09 12.21 4.83
N ASP A 226 10.06 11.44 5.30
CA ASP A 226 11.04 11.89 6.27
C ASP A 226 11.86 13.05 5.73
N LYS A 227 12.35 12.94 4.48
CA LYS A 227 13.04 14.03 3.79
C LYS A 227 12.14 15.28 3.65
N PHE A 228 10.85 15.10 3.35
CA PHE A 228 9.92 16.22 3.23
C PHE A 228 9.70 16.93 4.57
N LEU A 229 9.55 16.18 5.66
CA LEU A 229 9.43 16.69 7.02
C LEU A 229 10.69 17.47 7.45
N LEU A 230 11.88 16.95 7.14
CA LEU A 230 13.16 17.63 7.42
C LEU A 230 13.28 18.97 6.67
N LEU A 231 12.83 19.01 5.41
CA LEU A 231 12.98 20.20 4.57
C LEU A 231 11.89 21.25 4.77
N GLN A 232 10.66 20.84 5.11
CA GLN A 232 9.49 21.73 5.13
C GLN A 232 8.82 21.82 6.50
N GLY A 233 9.36 21.16 7.53
CA GLY A 233 8.70 20.99 8.82
C GLY A 233 8.26 22.29 9.49
N ASP A 234 9.08 23.35 9.43
CA ASP A 234 8.75 24.64 10.04
C ASP A 234 7.58 25.36 9.34
N GLU A 235 7.43 25.18 8.02
CA GLU A 235 6.29 25.71 7.28
C GLU A 235 5.03 24.86 7.52
N LEU A 236 5.18 23.53 7.56
CA LEU A 236 4.06 22.61 7.82
C LEU A 236 3.42 22.86 9.20
N LYS A 237 4.22 23.17 10.23
CA LYS A 237 3.71 23.51 11.57
C LYS A 237 2.80 24.75 11.60
N LYS A 238 2.91 25.65 10.61
CA LYS A 238 2.10 26.87 10.50
C LYS A 238 0.78 26.63 9.77
N LEU A 239 0.62 25.48 9.11
CA LEU A 239 -0.54 25.17 8.30
C LEU A 239 -1.53 24.30 9.08
N PRO A 240 -2.85 24.53 8.91
CA PRO A 240 -3.86 23.70 9.56
C PRO A 240 -3.82 22.28 8.98
N ALA A 241 -4.18 21.31 9.82
CA ALA A 241 -4.39 19.94 9.35
C ALA A 241 -5.66 19.85 8.46
N PRO A 242 -5.63 19.06 7.38
CA PRO A 242 -6.81 18.83 6.54
C PRO A 242 -7.86 18.04 7.31
N GLU A 243 -9.13 18.32 7.02
CA GLU A 243 -10.26 17.76 7.76
C GLU A 243 -10.32 16.24 7.60
N VAL A 244 -9.97 15.72 6.42
CA VAL A 244 -9.92 14.27 6.17
C VAL A 244 -8.88 13.56 7.03
N ALA A 245 -7.72 14.18 7.30
CA ALA A 245 -6.70 13.60 8.17
C ALA A 245 -7.19 13.52 9.62
N VAL A 246 -7.78 14.61 10.12
CA VAL A 246 -8.31 14.65 11.50
C VAL A 246 -9.38 13.58 11.68
N LYS A 247 -10.31 13.45 10.73
CA LYS A 247 -11.38 12.43 10.77
C LYS A 247 -10.84 11.00 10.75
N TYR A 248 -9.76 10.75 10.03
CA TYR A 248 -9.16 9.42 9.95
C TYR A 248 -8.40 9.06 11.23
N TYR A 249 -7.43 9.91 11.60
CA TYR A 249 -6.47 9.61 12.67
C TYR A 249 -7.02 9.83 14.08
N MET A 250 -8.00 10.72 14.24
CA MET A 250 -8.65 10.98 15.53
C MET A 250 -10.07 10.40 15.59
N ASN A 251 -10.35 9.37 14.77
CA ASN A 251 -11.62 8.64 14.83
C ASN A 251 -11.77 7.92 16.18
N GLU A 252 -13.02 7.69 16.59
CA GLU A 252 -13.35 6.84 17.74
C GLU A 252 -13.07 5.37 17.45
N ASP A 253 -13.33 4.93 16.21
CA ASP A 253 -13.04 3.58 15.75
C ASP A 253 -11.72 3.53 14.97
N LEU A 254 -10.67 3.08 15.66
CA LEU A 254 -9.33 2.86 15.12
C LEU A 254 -9.00 1.38 14.95
N TYR A 255 -10.02 0.52 14.84
CA TYR A 255 -9.80 -0.93 14.67
C TYR A 255 -8.95 -1.25 13.44
N MET A 256 -9.30 -0.71 12.27
CA MET A 256 -8.50 -0.91 11.05
C MET A 256 -7.14 -0.22 11.12
N PHE A 257 -6.99 0.83 11.93
CA PHE A 257 -5.71 1.49 12.12
C PHE A 257 -4.77 0.62 12.97
N ASP A 258 -5.28 -0.03 14.01
CA ASP A 258 -4.49 -0.99 14.80
C ASP A 258 -4.17 -2.25 13.98
N GLU A 259 -5.07 -2.68 13.10
CA GLU A 259 -4.98 -3.95 12.38
C GLU A 259 -3.79 -4.07 11.43
N PHE A 260 -3.36 -2.99 10.76
CA PHE A 260 -2.20 -3.04 9.86
C PHE A 260 -0.84 -3.05 10.58
N GLN A 261 -0.83 -2.77 11.89
CA GLN A 261 0.39 -2.62 12.71
C GLN A 261 0.78 -3.95 13.37
N THR A 262 1.36 -4.85 12.59
CA THR A 262 1.54 -6.26 12.97
C THR A 262 2.64 -6.53 14.02
N ASP A 263 3.57 -5.60 14.20
CA ASP A 263 4.68 -5.69 15.17
C ASP A 263 4.41 -4.89 16.45
N ARG A 264 3.13 -4.57 16.71
CA ARG A 264 2.74 -3.70 17.81
C ARG A 264 1.45 -4.20 18.48
N GLU A 265 1.39 -4.05 19.80
CA GLU A 265 0.16 -4.32 20.55
C GLU A 265 -0.93 -3.30 20.19
N PRO A 266 -2.20 -3.72 20.02
CA PRO A 266 -3.29 -2.82 19.67
C PRO A 266 -3.48 -1.76 20.76
N TYR A 267 -4.14 -0.65 20.42
CA TYR A 267 -4.39 0.48 21.32
C TYR A 267 -3.17 1.31 21.75
N THR A 268 -1.94 0.92 21.41
CA THR A 268 -0.73 1.61 21.89
C THR A 268 -0.34 2.86 21.10
N ARG A 269 -0.64 2.91 19.79
CA ARG A 269 -0.39 4.09 18.95
C ARG A 269 -1.70 4.84 18.73
N ARG A 270 -1.78 6.08 19.22
CA ARG A 270 -2.93 6.97 19.04
C ARG A 270 -2.47 8.31 18.50
N PRO A 271 -2.56 8.50 17.16
CA PRO A 271 -2.18 9.74 16.50
C PRO A 271 -2.84 10.98 17.12
N LYS A 272 -2.06 12.06 17.20
CA LYS A 272 -2.56 13.39 17.54
C LYS A 272 -2.30 14.31 16.37
N ILE A 273 -3.23 15.21 16.10
CA ILE A 273 -3.14 16.14 14.97
C ILE A 273 -3.48 17.55 15.45
N GLU A 274 -2.46 18.41 15.52
CA GLU A 274 -2.62 19.83 15.83
C GLU A 274 -2.40 20.70 14.59
N ASN A 275 -1.55 20.25 13.67
CA ASN A 275 -1.17 20.98 12.46
C ASN A 275 -0.80 20.01 11.32
N LEU A 276 -0.47 20.56 10.14
CA LEU A 276 -0.13 19.75 8.97
C LEU A 276 1.16 18.94 9.14
N TYR A 277 2.12 19.39 9.96
CA TYR A 277 3.33 18.62 10.24
C TYR A 277 3.00 17.28 10.91
N ASP A 278 2.09 17.27 11.89
CA ASP A 278 1.70 16.05 12.60
C ASP A 278 1.04 15.04 11.64
N VAL A 279 0.30 15.52 10.63
CA VAL A 279 -0.30 14.67 9.60
C VAL A 279 0.79 13.91 8.83
N PHE A 280 1.81 14.62 8.35
CA PHE A 280 2.90 14.00 7.60
C PHE A 280 3.79 13.11 8.48
N VAL A 281 3.93 13.41 9.78
CA VAL A 281 4.59 12.51 10.74
C VAL A 281 3.81 11.21 10.87
N ASN A 282 2.48 11.28 11.02
CA ASN A 282 1.66 10.08 11.12
C ASN A 282 1.70 9.24 9.84
N ILE A 283 1.64 9.87 8.66
CA ILE A 283 1.79 9.17 7.37
C ILE A 283 3.14 8.47 7.29
N ARG A 284 4.25 9.19 7.54
CA ARG A 284 5.60 8.60 7.55
C ARG A 284 5.66 7.37 8.46
N ASP A 285 5.12 7.49 9.67
CA ASP A 285 5.16 6.42 10.66
C ASP A 285 4.25 5.24 10.26
N ASP A 286 3.16 5.47 9.50
CA ASP A 286 2.36 4.41 8.89
C ASP A 286 3.17 3.62 7.86
N GLU A 287 3.93 4.30 6.98
CA GLU A 287 4.81 3.63 5.99
C GLU A 287 5.86 2.73 6.66
N ALA A 288 6.35 3.14 7.84
CA ALA A 288 7.26 2.32 8.62
C ALA A 288 6.60 1.03 9.12
N GLU A 289 5.33 1.08 9.52
CA GLU A 289 4.57 -0.09 9.96
C GLU A 289 4.21 -0.99 8.76
N HIS A 290 3.85 -0.42 7.58
CA HIS A 290 3.68 -1.18 6.34
C HIS A 290 4.97 -1.92 5.95
N CYS A 291 6.13 -1.26 6.02
CA CYS A 291 7.42 -1.87 5.74
C CYS A 291 7.69 -3.09 6.65
N LYS A 292 7.43 -2.99 7.96
CA LYS A 292 7.56 -4.12 8.89
C LYS A 292 6.61 -5.26 8.55
N THR A 293 5.35 -4.96 8.24
CA THR A 293 4.34 -5.94 7.87
C THR A 293 4.73 -6.66 6.57
N MET A 294 5.16 -5.94 5.53
CA MET A 294 5.64 -6.52 4.26
C MET A 294 6.86 -7.42 4.47
N LYS A 295 7.79 -7.00 5.34
CA LYS A 295 8.94 -7.82 5.72
C LYS A 295 8.54 -9.11 6.43
N ALA A 296 7.60 -9.04 7.38
CA ALA A 296 7.10 -10.22 8.09
C ALA A 296 6.42 -11.21 7.12
N CYS A 297 5.65 -10.70 6.16
CA CYS A 297 4.93 -11.48 5.15
C CYS A 297 5.84 -12.27 4.18
N GLN A 298 7.12 -11.91 4.06
CA GLN A 298 8.09 -12.68 3.25
C GLN A 298 8.33 -14.10 3.79
N THR A 299 8.05 -14.34 5.06
CA THR A 299 8.11 -15.66 5.68
C THR A 299 6.70 -16.23 5.85
N HIS A 300 6.49 -17.46 5.39
CA HIS A 300 5.16 -18.08 5.40
C HIS A 300 4.62 -18.27 6.83
N GLY A 301 3.35 -17.93 7.04
CA GLY A 301 2.63 -18.19 8.30
C GLY A 301 2.90 -17.20 9.44
N ASN A 302 3.76 -16.19 9.26
CA ASN A 302 4.14 -15.26 10.31
C ASN A 302 3.13 -14.13 10.59
N LEU A 303 2.12 -13.96 9.74
CA LEU A 303 1.16 -12.88 9.89
C LEU A 303 0.01 -13.28 10.83
N ARG A 304 -0.30 -12.39 11.78
CA ARG A 304 -1.41 -12.54 12.72
C ARG A 304 -2.06 -11.18 12.97
N SER A 305 -3.38 -11.18 13.19
CA SER A 305 -4.08 -9.97 13.61
C SER A 305 -3.56 -9.48 14.97
N PRO A 306 -3.28 -8.18 15.14
CA PRO A 306 -2.96 -7.61 16.45
C PRO A 306 -4.07 -7.80 17.49
N HIS A 307 -5.32 -7.96 17.05
CA HIS A 307 -6.46 -8.17 17.91
C HIS A 307 -6.71 -9.64 18.29
N ASP A 308 -5.96 -10.59 17.72
CA ASP A 308 -6.12 -12.00 18.07
C ASP A 308 -5.44 -12.26 19.42
N SER A 309 -6.25 -12.58 20.44
CA SER A 309 -5.71 -12.96 21.74
C SER A 309 -4.87 -14.24 21.64
N LYS A 310 -3.69 -14.26 22.28
CA LYS A 310 -2.79 -15.43 22.29
C LYS A 310 -3.43 -16.69 22.90
N ASP A 311 -4.54 -16.52 23.61
CA ASP A 311 -5.21 -17.54 24.42
C ASP A 311 -6.59 -18.00 23.90
N ASP A 312 -7.09 -17.47 22.77
CA ASP A 312 -8.34 -17.93 22.15
C ASP A 312 -8.03 -18.85 20.95
N PRO A 313 -8.13 -20.19 21.12
CA PRO A 313 -8.20 -21.09 20.00
C PRO A 313 -9.60 -20.95 19.39
N GLY A 314 -9.85 -19.83 18.70
CA GLY A 314 -11.05 -19.66 17.89
C GLY A 314 -11.23 -20.87 16.96
N CYS A 315 -12.43 -21.12 16.43
CA CYS A 315 -12.72 -22.26 15.57
C CYS A 315 -11.61 -22.53 14.53
N VAL A 316 -10.68 -23.44 14.85
CA VAL A 316 -9.55 -23.79 14.00
C VAL A 316 -10.11 -24.70 12.91
N LEU A 317 -10.74 -24.08 11.91
CA LEU A 317 -11.04 -24.78 10.67
C LEU A 317 -9.70 -25.20 10.06
N PRO A 318 -9.61 -26.40 9.44
CA PRO A 318 -8.40 -26.82 8.76
C PRO A 318 -7.95 -25.72 7.79
N GLN A 319 -6.76 -25.17 8.02
CA GLN A 319 -6.15 -24.22 7.11
C GLN A 319 -5.60 -25.03 5.93
N ALA A 320 -6.07 -24.70 4.73
CA ALA A 320 -5.44 -25.22 3.52
C ALA A 320 -4.17 -24.39 3.34
N ASP A 321 -3.02 -24.94 3.70
CA ASP A 321 -1.73 -24.27 3.55
C ASP A 321 -1.03 -24.77 2.28
N CYS A 322 -0.61 -23.85 1.41
CA CYS A 322 0.28 -24.11 0.30
C CYS A 322 1.30 -22.98 0.18
N GLU A 323 2.49 -23.32 -0.29
CA GLU A 323 3.56 -22.36 -0.59
C GLU A 323 3.47 -21.89 -2.06
N GLY A 324 2.27 -21.56 -2.53
CA GLY A 324 2.00 -21.03 -3.88
C GLY A 324 1.22 -21.96 -4.82
N ILE A 325 0.96 -21.46 -6.04
CA ILE A 325 0.03 -22.11 -6.99
C ILE A 325 0.48 -23.52 -7.41
N VAL A 326 1.79 -23.74 -7.56
CA VAL A 326 2.36 -25.04 -7.95
C VAL A 326 2.15 -26.07 -6.84
N ASP A 327 2.35 -25.68 -5.58
CA ASP A 327 2.12 -26.55 -4.44
C ASP A 327 0.62 -26.86 -4.28
N CYS A 328 -0.25 -25.87 -4.45
CA CYS A 328 -1.69 -26.10 -4.41
C CYS A 328 -2.21 -27.01 -5.52
N ILE A 329 -1.72 -26.85 -6.75
CA ILE A 329 -2.06 -27.77 -7.84
C ILE A 329 -1.59 -29.18 -7.50
N LYS A 330 -0.35 -29.34 -6.99
CA LYS A 330 0.17 -30.65 -6.57
C LYS A 330 -0.66 -31.28 -5.46
N LYS A 331 -1.09 -30.50 -4.45
CA LYS A 331 -1.92 -30.97 -3.34
C LYS A 331 -3.34 -31.33 -3.78
N SER A 332 -3.94 -30.53 -4.66
CA SER A 332 -5.27 -30.77 -5.23
C SER A 332 -5.33 -32.02 -6.12
N LEU A 333 -4.23 -32.37 -6.78
CA LEU A 333 -4.12 -33.57 -7.62
C LEU A 333 -3.84 -34.86 -6.82
N LYS A 334 -3.50 -34.78 -5.53
CA LYS A 334 -3.34 -35.96 -4.68
C LYS A 334 -4.72 -36.44 -4.21
N PRO A 335 -5.09 -37.71 -4.43
CA PRO A 335 -6.34 -38.24 -3.90
C PRO A 335 -6.30 -38.19 -2.37
N THR A 336 -7.35 -37.61 -1.77
CA THR A 336 -7.57 -37.61 -0.32
C THR A 336 -7.71 -39.07 0.11
N THR A 337 -6.81 -39.53 0.97
CA THR A 337 -6.80 -40.92 1.47
C THR A 337 -7.77 -41.09 2.63
#